data_AF-A0A212K5Z7-F1
#
_entry.id   AF-A0A212K5Z7-F1
#
_cell.length_a   1.000
_cell.length_b   1.000
_cell.length_c   1.000
_cell.angle_alpha   90.00
_cell.angle_beta   90.00
_cell.angle_gamma   90.00
#
_symmetry.space_group_name_H-M   'P 1'
#
loop_
_entity.id
_entity.type
_entity.pdbx_description
1 polymer ?
#
loop_
_entity_poly.entity_id
_entity_poly.type
_entity_poly.pdbx_seq_one_letter_code
_entity_poly.pdbx_strand_id
1 'polypeptide(L)'
;MRTKFYFLVFIMLCLGGTTFAGNIVDVPVGDGPGEGGPTINPPAARMAVISPISVKMIDDKSLVVSFSANLGVVTVAVKDEAGAVYYTKVVNTSYSGKLSVNISALPAGTYTITFVNTATSLKKYGTFEID
;
A
#
# COMPACT_ATOMS: atom_id res chain seq x y z
N MET A 1 56.17 -2.90 8.27
CA MET A 1 55.02 -3.82 8.11
C MET A 1 53.76 -3.28 8.80
N ARG A 2 53.33 -2.03 8.57
CA ARG A 2 52.17 -1.43 9.27
C ARG A 2 51.13 -0.79 8.34
N THR A 3 51.51 -0.45 7.11
CA THR A 3 50.62 0.22 6.14
C THR A 3 49.63 -0.73 5.46
N LYS A 4 49.91 -2.03 5.43
CA LYS A 4 49.05 -3.04 4.77
C LYS A 4 47.82 -3.43 5.62
N PHE A 5 47.85 -3.19 6.93
CA PHE A 5 46.77 -3.57 7.83
C PHE A 5 45.59 -2.57 7.78
N TYR A 6 45.88 -1.27 7.61
CA TYR A 6 44.84 -0.24 7.49
C TYR A 6 44.02 -0.33 6.20
N PHE A 7 44.62 -0.80 5.11
CA PHE A 7 43.91 -0.98 3.84
C PHE A 7 42.83 -2.05 3.92
N LEU A 8 43.04 -3.10 4.72
CA LEU A 8 42.10 -4.22 4.86
C LEU A 8 40.90 -3.88 5.75
N VAL A 9 41.11 -3.04 6.78
CA VAL A 9 40.02 -2.52 7.64
C VAL A 9 39.10 -1.56 6.88
N PHE A 10 39.64 -0.80 5.92
CA PHE A 10 38.83 0.12 5.10
C PHE A 10 37.91 -0.62 4.11
N ILE A 11 38.35 -1.76 3.56
CA ILE A 11 37.54 -2.59 2.66
C ILE A 11 36.38 -3.27 3.40
N MET A 12 36.58 -3.71 4.65
CA MET A 12 35.50 -4.30 5.46
C MET A 12 34.45 -3.28 5.90
N LEU A 13 34.78 -1.99 6.01
CA LEU A 13 33.80 -0.94 6.34
C LEU A 13 32.87 -0.61 5.15
N CYS A 14 33.33 -0.82 3.91
CA CYS A 14 32.53 -0.57 2.70
C CYS A 14 31.58 -1.73 2.33
N LEU A 15 31.79 -2.93 2.90
CA LEU A 15 30.93 -4.10 2.67
C LEU A 15 29.80 -4.25 3.71
N GLY A 16 29.77 -3.38 4.74
CA GLY A 16 28.76 -3.39 5.81
C GLY A 16 27.43 -2.71 5.48
N GLY A 17 27.19 -2.35 4.23
CA GLY A 17 25.87 -1.88 3.78
C GLY A 17 24.96 -3.05 3.47
N THR A 18 24.44 -3.76 4.49
CA THR A 18 23.28 -4.62 4.27
C THR A 18 22.12 -3.71 3.86
N THR A 19 21.84 -3.64 2.57
CA THR A 19 20.62 -3.04 2.06
C THR A 19 19.46 -3.85 2.61
N PHE A 20 18.76 -3.34 3.63
CA PHE A 20 17.47 -3.87 4.04
C PHE A 20 16.48 -3.50 2.91
N ALA A 21 16.47 -4.29 1.84
CA ALA A 21 15.40 -4.23 0.87
C ALA A 21 14.21 -4.92 1.54
N GLY A 22 13.32 -4.12 2.13
CA GLY A 22 12.06 -4.65 2.63
C GLY A 22 11.25 -5.26 1.49
N ASN A 23 10.51 -6.33 1.77
CA ASN A 23 9.57 -6.91 0.82
C ASN A 23 8.46 -5.89 0.58
N ILE A 24 8.37 -5.38 -0.66
CA ILE A 24 7.34 -4.44 -1.06
C ILE A 24 6.34 -5.16 -1.96
N VAL A 25 5.07 -5.19 -1.54
CA VAL A 25 3.97 -5.81 -2.28
C VAL A 25 2.95 -4.74 -2.67
N ASP A 26 2.59 -4.65 -3.94
CA ASP A 26 1.51 -3.78 -4.39
C ASP A 26 0.15 -4.42 -4.05
N VAL A 27 -0.69 -3.69 -3.33
CA VAL A 27 -2.04 -4.12 -2.99
C VAL A 27 -3.00 -3.60 -4.05
N PRO A 28 -3.65 -4.47 -4.84
CA PRO A 28 -4.56 -4.04 -5.89
C PRO A 28 -5.78 -3.35 -5.29
N VAL A 29 -6.13 -2.17 -5.81
CA VAL A 29 -7.28 -1.37 -5.34
C VAL A 29 -8.31 -1.26 -6.46
N GLY A 30 -9.55 -1.67 -6.18
CA GLY A 30 -10.64 -1.70 -7.15
C GLY A 30 -12.01 -1.37 -6.57
N ASP A 31 -13.04 -1.47 -7.41
CA ASP A 31 -14.45 -1.23 -7.06
C ASP A 31 -15.09 -2.47 -6.42
N GLY A 32 -14.55 -2.95 -5.30
CA GLY A 32 -15.16 -4.00 -4.47
C GLY A 32 -15.40 -5.34 -5.18
N PRO A 33 -15.99 -6.32 -4.49
CA PRO A 33 -16.44 -7.56 -5.11
C PRO A 33 -17.78 -7.29 -5.82
N GLY A 34 -17.73 -6.76 -7.04
CA GLY A 34 -18.88 -6.48 -7.90
C GLY A 34 -18.79 -7.24 -9.21
N GLU A 35 -19.89 -7.88 -9.58
CA GLU A 35 -20.07 -8.92 -10.60
C GLU A 35 -19.43 -8.63 -11.96
N GLY A 36 -18.81 -9.66 -12.53
CA GLY A 36 -18.31 -9.65 -13.90
C GLY A 36 -19.43 -9.38 -14.90
N GLY A 37 -19.58 -8.13 -15.31
CA GLY A 37 -20.34 -7.76 -16.51
C GLY A 37 -19.61 -8.24 -17.76
N PRO A 38 -20.33 -8.68 -18.82
CA PRO A 38 -19.71 -9.24 -20.02
C PRO A 38 -18.90 -8.17 -20.75
N THR A 39 -17.60 -8.42 -20.93
CA THR A 39 -16.72 -7.57 -21.74
C THR A 39 -16.97 -7.83 -23.22
N ILE A 40 -17.85 -7.04 -23.83
CA ILE A 40 -17.82 -6.80 -25.26
C ILE A 40 -16.58 -5.96 -25.57
N ASN A 41 -15.58 -6.55 -26.23
CA ASN A 41 -14.40 -5.87 -26.74
C ASN A 41 -14.71 -5.24 -28.11
N PRO A 42 -14.67 -3.90 -28.25
CA PRO A 42 -14.10 -3.28 -29.44
C PRO A 42 -12.69 -2.76 -29.13
N PRO A 43 -11.81 -2.63 -30.14
CA PRO A 43 -10.41 -2.26 -29.95
C PRO A 43 -10.31 -0.77 -29.61
N ALA A 44 -10.59 -0.40 -28.36
CA ALA A 44 -10.34 0.93 -27.85
C ALA A 44 -8.87 1.04 -27.43
N ALA A 45 -8.18 2.06 -27.93
CA ALA A 45 -6.89 2.49 -27.43
C ALA A 45 -6.94 2.47 -25.89
N ARG A 46 -6.13 1.61 -25.28
CA ARG A 46 -6.10 1.40 -23.83
C ARG A 46 -5.51 2.65 -23.19
N MET A 47 -6.33 3.67 -22.93
CA MET A 47 -5.95 4.70 -21.97
C MET A 47 -5.79 3.98 -20.63
N ALA A 48 -4.56 3.90 -20.11
CA ALA A 48 -4.33 3.36 -18.78
C ALA A 48 -5.18 4.17 -17.81
N VAL A 49 -6.23 3.57 -17.26
CA VAL A 49 -7.01 4.17 -16.19
C VAL A 49 -6.10 4.18 -14.97
N ILE A 50 -5.38 5.29 -14.76
CA ILE A 50 -4.52 5.46 -13.59
C ILE A 50 -5.46 5.55 -12.38
N SER A 51 -5.41 4.55 -11.50
CA SER A 51 -6.18 4.57 -10.26
C SER A 51 -5.75 5.77 -9.40
N PRO A 52 -6.68 6.56 -8.84
CA PRO A 52 -6.35 7.70 -8.00
C PRO A 52 -5.79 7.30 -6.62
N ILE A 53 -5.83 6.01 -6.29
CA ILE A 53 -5.36 5.43 -5.03
C ILE A 53 -4.41 4.26 -5.36
N SER A 54 -3.25 4.24 -4.70
CA SER A 54 -2.30 3.13 -4.74
C SER A 54 -1.89 2.75 -3.33
N VAL A 55 -1.74 1.45 -3.07
CA VAL A 55 -1.39 0.93 -1.73
C VAL A 55 -0.20 -0.01 -1.88
N LYS A 56 0.82 0.19 -1.05
CA LYS A 56 1.99 -0.68 -0.98
C LYS A 56 2.16 -1.21 0.43
N MET A 57 2.35 -2.51 0.56
CA MET A 57 2.72 -3.16 1.79
C MET A 57 4.23 -3.30 1.87
N ILE A 58 4.79 -3.07 3.06
CA ILE A 58 6.23 -3.13 3.31
C ILE A 58 6.46 -4.04 4.53
N ASP A 59 7.16 -5.16 4.30
CA ASP A 59 7.57 -6.15 5.30
C ASP A 59 6.45 -6.62 6.23
N ASP A 60 5.22 -6.66 5.72
CA ASP A 60 3.99 -7.04 6.44
C ASP A 60 3.72 -6.22 7.72
N LYS A 61 4.39 -5.07 7.84
CA LYS A 61 4.38 -4.21 9.03
C LYS A 61 3.73 -2.87 8.78
N SER A 62 3.73 -2.42 7.52
CA SER A 62 3.17 -1.12 7.17
C SER A 62 2.53 -1.12 5.79
N LEU A 63 1.47 -0.33 5.65
CA LEU A 63 0.88 0.02 4.38
C LEU A 63 1.13 1.50 4.11
N VAL A 64 1.62 1.80 2.90
CA VAL A 64 1.75 3.15 2.37
C VAL A 64 0.68 3.35 1.34
N VAL A 65 -0.32 4.15 1.71
CA VAL A 65 -1.37 4.62 0.80
C VAL A 65 -0.92 5.92 0.17
N SER A 66 -1.01 6.01 -1.16
CA SER A 66 -0.76 7.21 -1.93
C SER A 66 -2.02 7.63 -2.68
N PHE A 67 -2.37 8.91 -2.59
CA PHE A 67 -3.47 9.55 -3.30
C PHE A 67 -2.86 10.42 -4.40
N SER A 68 -3.10 10.07 -5.67
CA SER A 68 -2.59 10.81 -6.83
C SER A 68 -3.53 11.93 -7.29
N ALA A 69 -4.73 12.01 -6.71
CA ALA A 69 -5.72 13.05 -6.94
C ALA A 69 -6.37 13.51 -5.62
N ASN A 70 -6.96 14.70 -5.63
CA ASN A 70 -7.80 15.15 -4.52
C ASN A 70 -9.16 14.45 -4.58
N LEU A 71 -9.40 13.59 -3.61
CA LEU A 71 -10.61 12.80 -3.43
C LEU A 71 -11.51 13.35 -2.31
N GLY A 72 -11.19 14.52 -1.76
CA GLY A 72 -11.86 15.10 -0.60
C GLY A 72 -11.51 14.39 0.72
N VAL A 73 -12.52 14.23 1.57
CA VAL A 73 -12.41 13.58 2.88
C VAL A 73 -12.70 12.08 2.74
N VAL A 74 -11.66 11.27 2.85
CA VAL A 74 -11.72 9.81 2.68
C VAL A 74 -11.55 9.14 4.04
N THR A 75 -12.48 8.25 4.38
CA THR A 75 -12.34 7.32 5.50
C THR A 75 -11.61 6.08 5.03
N VAL A 76 -10.44 5.84 5.62
CA VAL A 76 -9.62 4.64 5.40
C VAL A 76 -9.83 3.69 6.56
N ALA A 77 -10.16 2.43 6.27
CA ALA A 77 -10.30 1.41 7.32
C ALA A 77 -9.63 0.10 6.90
N VAL A 78 -9.10 -0.65 7.86
CA VAL A 78 -8.59 -2.01 7.67
C VAL A 78 -9.46 -2.96 8.49
N LYS A 79 -9.93 -4.03 7.85
CA LYS A 79 -10.79 -5.04 8.45
C LYS A 79 -10.24 -6.44 8.20
N ASP A 80 -10.48 -7.36 9.11
CA ASP A 80 -10.29 -8.79 8.83
C ASP A 80 -11.43 -9.35 7.96
N GLU A 81 -11.33 -10.64 7.63
CA GLU A 81 -12.37 -11.39 6.90
C GLU A 81 -13.71 -11.46 7.65
N ALA A 82 -13.68 -11.47 8.99
CA ALA A 82 -14.89 -11.46 9.83
C ALA A 82 -15.57 -10.07 9.90
N GLY A 83 -14.92 -9.03 9.35
CA GLY A 83 -15.41 -7.66 9.32
C GLY A 83 -15.05 -6.83 10.55
N ALA A 84 -14.23 -7.34 11.47
CA ALA A 84 -13.72 -6.61 12.61
C ALA A 84 -12.75 -5.51 12.15
N VAL A 85 -12.91 -4.29 12.65
CA VAL A 85 -12.12 -3.13 12.24
C VAL A 85 -10.91 -2.97 13.13
N TYR A 86 -9.71 -3.10 12.55
CA TYR A 86 -8.44 -2.95 13.27
C TYR A 86 -7.83 -1.56 13.15
N TYR A 87 -8.18 -0.85 12.09
CA TYR A 87 -7.72 0.51 11.84
C TYR A 87 -8.83 1.32 11.21
N THR A 88 -8.97 2.58 11.63
CA THR A 88 -9.84 3.56 10.97
C THR A 88 -9.23 4.95 11.10
N LYS A 89 -9.22 5.69 9.99
CA LYS A 89 -8.75 7.08 9.98
C LYS A 89 -9.43 7.87 8.87
N VAL A 90 -9.84 9.08 9.23
CA VAL A 90 -10.32 10.07 8.27
C VAL A 90 -9.14 10.90 7.77
N VAL A 91 -8.99 11.00 6.45
CA VAL A 91 -7.92 11.74 5.79
C VAL A 91 -8.53 12.72 4.80
N ASN A 92 -8.15 13.99 4.91
CA ASN A 92 -8.47 14.98 3.89
C ASN A 92 -7.33 15.02 2.86
N THR A 93 -7.60 14.50 1.66
CA THR A 93 -6.65 14.38 0.57
C THR A 93 -6.30 15.73 -0.09
N SER A 94 -6.99 16.81 0.27
CA SER A 94 -6.59 18.18 -0.10
C SER A 94 -5.31 18.64 0.62
N TYR A 95 -5.00 18.02 1.77
CA TYR A 95 -3.84 18.40 2.60
C TYR A 95 -2.78 17.30 2.67
N SER A 96 -3.16 16.03 2.51
CA SER A 96 -2.23 14.89 2.60
C SER A 96 -2.40 13.93 1.42
N GLY A 97 -1.37 13.86 0.57
CA GLY A 97 -1.31 12.90 -0.54
C GLY A 97 -0.82 11.51 -0.16
N LYS A 98 -0.42 11.30 1.10
CA LYS A 98 0.06 10.00 1.60
C LYS A 98 -0.50 9.69 2.98
N LEU A 99 -0.67 8.41 3.27
CA LEU A 99 -1.02 7.89 4.58
C LEU A 99 -0.19 6.63 4.85
N SER A 100 0.49 6.60 5.99
CA SER A 100 1.10 5.38 6.52
C SER A 100 0.15 4.74 7.52
N VAL A 101 -0.11 3.45 7.35
CA VAL A 101 -0.87 2.62 8.29
C VAL A 101 0.09 1.59 8.87
N ASN A 102 0.17 1.50 10.20
CA ASN A 102 0.95 0.47 10.87
C ASN A 102 0.07 -0.76 11.04
N ILE A 103 0.55 -1.92 10.57
CA ILE A 103 -0.14 -3.22 10.67
C ILE A 103 0.73 -4.26 11.38
N SER A 104 1.87 -3.87 11.95
CA SER A 104 2.84 -4.80 12.56
C SER A 104 2.33 -5.53 13.80
N ALA A 105 1.23 -5.06 14.40
CA ALA A 105 0.59 -5.70 15.54
C ALA A 105 -0.58 -6.62 15.16
N LEU A 106 -0.93 -6.70 13.87
CA LEU A 106 -1.99 -7.56 13.39
C LEU A 106 -1.47 -9.01 13.26
N PRO A 107 -2.26 -10.02 13.65
CA PRO A 107 -1.88 -11.40 13.42
C PRO A 107 -1.88 -11.71 11.91
N ALA A 108 -1.14 -12.77 11.54
CA ALA A 108 -1.16 -13.31 10.19
C ALA A 108 -2.60 -13.65 9.75
N GLY A 109 -2.92 -13.37 8.49
CA GLY A 109 -4.26 -13.55 7.93
C GLY A 109 -4.58 -12.58 6.80
N THR A 110 -5.79 -12.72 6.25
CA THR A 110 -6.29 -11.88 5.15
C THR A 110 -7.05 -10.67 5.69
N TYR A 111 -6.72 -9.50 5.14
CA TYR A 111 -7.32 -8.23 5.51
C TYR A 111 -7.79 -7.45 4.28
N THR A 112 -8.81 -6.62 4.49
CA THR A 112 -9.34 -5.70 3.49
C THR A 112 -9.14 -4.27 3.94
N ILE A 113 -8.46 -3.47 3.12
CA ILE A 113 -8.42 -2.02 3.26
C ILE A 113 -9.52 -1.38 2.41
N THR A 114 -10.27 -0.45 3.01
CA THR A 114 -11.39 0.25 2.35
C THR A 114 -11.16 1.75 2.35
N PHE A 115 -11.55 2.40 1.26
CA PHE A 115 -11.54 3.85 1.08
C PHE A 115 -12.96 4.30 0.76
N VAL A 116 -13.56 5.11 1.64
CA VAL A 116 -14.93 5.59 1.48
C VAL A 116 -14.99 7.11 1.61
N ASN A 117 -15.56 7.78 0.61
CA ASN A 117 -16.01 9.16 0.75
C ASN A 117 -17.51 9.23 0.44
N THR A 118 -18.31 9.56 1.44
CA THR A 118 -19.76 9.65 1.34
C THR A 118 -20.25 10.85 0.54
N ALA A 119 -19.44 11.92 0.43
CA ALA A 119 -19.79 13.11 -0.33
C ALA A 119 -19.63 12.92 -1.86
N THR A 120 -18.71 12.04 -2.28
CA THR A 120 -18.40 11.80 -3.71
C THR A 120 -18.77 10.39 -4.17
N SER A 121 -19.45 9.60 -3.34
CA SER A 121 -19.77 8.18 -3.58
C SER A 121 -18.55 7.30 -3.88
N LEU A 122 -17.35 7.74 -3.52
CA LEU A 122 -16.13 6.94 -3.69
C LEU A 122 -16.16 5.74 -2.74
N LYS A 123 -16.02 4.54 -3.30
CA LYS A 123 -15.88 3.29 -2.57
C LYS A 123 -14.85 2.41 -3.27
N LYS A 124 -13.67 2.27 -2.68
CA LYS A 124 -12.58 1.43 -3.19
C LYS A 124 -12.10 0.46 -2.12
N TYR A 125 -11.58 -0.67 -2.57
CA TYR A 125 -11.21 -1.80 -1.71
C TYR A 125 -9.92 -2.41 -2.21
N GLY A 126 -9.07 -2.85 -1.30
CA GLY A 126 -7.92 -3.70 -1.61
C GLY A 126 -7.80 -4.81 -0.57
N THR A 127 -7.35 -5.98 -1.01
CA THR A 127 -7.14 -7.14 -0.15
C THR A 127 -5.65 -7.45 -0.09
N PHE A 128 -5.16 -7.75 1.11
CA PHE A 128 -3.76 -8.09 1.35
C PHE A 128 -3.69 -9.16 2.44
N GLU A 129 -2.58 -9.88 2.45
CA GLU A 129 -2.31 -10.96 3.40
C GLU A 129 -1.06 -10.61 4.21
N ILE A 130 -1.11 -10.90 5.51
CA ILE A 130 0.03 -10.84 6.43
C ILE A 130 0.44 -12.29 6.68
N ASP A 131 1.71 -12.62 6.42
CA ASP A 131 2.31 -13.93 6.67
C ASP A 131 3.00 -14.03 8.05
#